data_AF-A0A956GN70-F1
#
_entry.id   AF-A0A956GN70-F1
#
_cell.length_a   1.000
_cell.length_b   1.000
_cell.length_c   1.000
_cell.angle_alpha   90.00
_cell.angle_beta   90.00
_cell.angle_gamma   90.00
#
_symmetry.space_group_name_H-M   'P 1'
#
loop_
_entity.id
_entity.type
_entity.pdbx_description
1 polymer ?
#
loop_
_entity_poly.entity_id
_entity_poly.type
_entity_poly.pdbx_seq_one_letter_code
_entity_poly.pdbx_strand_id
1 'polypeptide(L)'
;MKHVLSSAASILTASLCTFALVACGPSVNGGGNGDDQSTGDDDSAPDAGPGPNQCVPTENAESNCGDHVDSDCDGWYDCDDVDCSGVGDCPVCGEASDIEGQPVALPDDGSCTNNYTSTIDITGFQPGQTIQDVSEFLGVCVTMEHSWLRDLQIELVAPNGTVIVLQEFLGTTGSEVFMGQPNESDEGGAPVPGVGATYCWTPVAINPPMLDYCNANGTHDLPPGDYQAVSGFNGLVGTELDGNWTIRVEDCWSIDNGFIFDWTLKFDTSLVTDCSHPIG
;
A
#
# COMPACT_ATOMS: atom_id res chain seq x y z
N MET A 1 -43.71 26.57 43.55
CA MET A 1 -44.06 27.97 43.26
C MET A 1 -43.08 28.50 42.24
N LYS A 2 -43.60 29.06 41.14
CA LYS A 2 -42.95 29.79 40.03
C LYS A 2 -42.19 28.99 38.96
N HIS A 3 -42.93 28.72 37.88
CA HIS A 3 -42.48 28.70 36.48
C HIS A 3 -41.76 30.00 36.08
N VAL A 4 -40.82 29.94 35.12
CA VAL A 4 -40.79 30.73 33.87
C VAL A 4 -40.03 29.94 32.79
N LEU A 5 -40.66 29.80 31.61
CA LEU A 5 -40.13 29.30 30.33
C LEU A 5 -39.36 30.40 29.59
N SER A 6 -38.39 30.04 28.74
CA SER A 6 -38.19 30.74 27.45
C SER A 6 -37.46 29.86 26.43
N SER A 7 -38.16 29.54 25.33
CA SER A 7 -37.63 28.99 24.08
C SER A 7 -36.92 30.07 23.25
N ALA A 8 -35.95 29.66 22.43
CA ALA A 8 -35.64 30.33 21.17
C ALA A 8 -35.19 29.28 20.14
N ALA A 9 -35.92 29.22 19.03
CA ALA A 9 -35.65 28.39 17.87
C ALA A 9 -34.66 29.10 16.93
N SER A 10 -33.76 28.35 16.30
CA SER A 10 -32.92 28.83 15.19
C SER A 10 -33.31 28.16 13.87
N ILE A 11 -33.22 28.97 12.83
CA ILE A 11 -33.93 28.94 11.56
C ILE A 11 -33.24 27.99 10.55
N LEU A 12 -34.05 27.17 9.86
CA LEU A 12 -33.69 26.51 8.61
C LEU A 12 -33.66 27.55 7.47
N THR A 13 -32.57 27.58 6.70
CA THR A 13 -32.54 28.23 5.38
C THR A 13 -32.22 27.17 4.32
N ALA A 14 -33.23 26.82 3.52
CA ALA A 14 -33.08 26.08 2.27
C ALA A 14 -32.80 27.07 1.14
N SER A 15 -31.75 26.83 0.35
CA SER A 15 -31.46 27.59 -0.87
C SER A 15 -31.77 26.70 -2.08
N LEU A 16 -32.81 27.06 -2.82
CA LEU A 16 -33.12 26.55 -4.15
C LEU A 16 -32.24 27.27 -5.18
N CYS A 17 -31.63 26.53 -6.11
CA CYS A 17 -31.17 27.09 -7.38
C CYS A 17 -31.57 26.18 -8.56
N THR A 18 -32.72 26.54 -9.13
CA THR A 18 -33.09 26.67 -10.55
C THR A 18 -32.52 25.68 -11.58
N PHE A 19 -33.41 24.83 -12.11
CA PHE A 19 -33.30 24.17 -13.41
C PHE A 19 -33.49 25.16 -14.56
N ALA A 20 -32.65 25.09 -15.60
CA ALA A 20 -32.92 25.67 -16.91
C ALA A 20 -32.96 24.56 -17.96
N LEU A 21 -34.16 24.35 -18.51
CA LEU A 21 -34.44 23.60 -19.73
C LEU A 21 -34.18 24.52 -20.94
N VAL A 22 -33.48 24.04 -21.96
CA VAL A 22 -33.52 24.60 -23.32
C VAL A 22 -33.82 23.50 -24.32
N ALA A 23 -34.76 23.81 -25.19
CA ALA A 23 -35.45 22.94 -26.13
C ALA A 23 -34.74 22.80 -27.50
N CYS A 24 -35.28 21.88 -28.29
CA CYS A 24 -34.80 21.33 -29.56
C CYS A 24 -35.25 22.11 -30.83
N GLY A 25 -34.41 22.09 -31.88
CA GLY A 25 -34.78 22.10 -33.33
C GLY A 25 -34.50 23.38 -34.15
N PRO A 26 -34.41 23.32 -35.52
CA PRO A 26 -34.60 22.18 -36.43
C PRO A 26 -33.46 21.91 -37.45
N SER A 27 -33.66 20.78 -38.14
CA SER A 27 -32.98 20.21 -39.31
C SER A 27 -32.78 21.14 -40.52
N VAL A 28 -31.62 21.02 -41.18
CA VAL A 28 -31.48 21.19 -42.63
C VAL A 28 -30.58 20.09 -43.21
N ASN A 29 -31.05 19.53 -44.32
CA ASN A 29 -30.53 18.41 -45.08
C ASN A 29 -29.82 18.98 -46.32
N GLY A 30 -28.62 18.52 -46.66
CA GLY A 30 -27.91 18.95 -47.87
C GLY A 30 -26.62 18.16 -48.09
N GLY A 31 -26.70 17.13 -48.94
CA GLY A 31 -25.60 16.23 -49.25
C GLY A 31 -24.57 16.77 -50.25
N GLY A 32 -23.39 16.17 -50.21
CA GLY A 32 -22.33 16.26 -51.20
C GLY A 32 -21.21 15.28 -50.85
N ASN A 33 -21.01 14.28 -51.70
CA ASN A 33 -19.94 13.26 -51.62
C ASN A 33 -18.55 13.89 -51.45
N GLY A 34 -17.73 13.21 -50.65
CA GLY A 34 -16.30 13.46 -50.50
C GLY A 34 -15.70 12.31 -49.73
N ASP A 35 -15.10 11.39 -50.47
CA ASP A 35 -14.48 10.16 -49.99
C ASP A 35 -13.22 10.53 -49.20
N ASP A 36 -13.15 10.20 -47.91
CA ASP A 36 -11.86 10.12 -47.21
C ASP A 36 -11.92 9.11 -46.06
N GLN A 37 -10.92 8.25 -46.05
CA GLN A 37 -10.74 7.16 -45.10
C GLN A 37 -10.15 7.74 -43.81
N SER A 38 -10.81 7.51 -42.68
CA SER A 38 -10.15 7.31 -41.37
C SER A 38 -11.23 6.89 -40.38
N THR A 39 -11.41 5.58 -40.22
CA THR A 39 -12.08 5.04 -39.05
C THR A 39 -11.13 5.22 -37.89
N GLY A 40 -11.48 6.13 -36.98
CA GLY A 40 -10.80 6.30 -35.71
C GLY A 40 -10.89 5.02 -34.90
N ASP A 41 -9.76 4.64 -34.34
CA ASP A 41 -9.61 3.55 -33.40
C ASP A 41 -10.34 3.88 -32.10
N ASP A 42 -11.16 2.93 -31.63
CA ASP A 42 -11.75 2.92 -30.29
C ASP A 42 -10.65 2.53 -29.29
N ASP A 43 -10.21 3.47 -28.44
CA ASP A 43 -9.26 3.25 -27.34
C ASP A 43 -9.90 2.46 -26.18
N SER A 44 -10.23 1.18 -26.37
CA SER A 44 -10.70 0.29 -25.29
C SER A 44 -10.29 -1.19 -25.45
N ALA A 45 -9.11 -1.44 -25.98
CA ALA A 45 -8.44 -2.75 -25.93
C ALA A 45 -6.92 -2.54 -25.81
N PRO A 46 -6.19 -3.31 -24.98
CA PRO A 46 -4.73 -3.25 -24.97
C PRO A 46 -4.22 -3.64 -26.37
N ASP A 47 -3.29 -2.84 -26.88
CA ASP A 47 -2.64 -2.98 -28.18
C ASP A 47 -1.91 -4.32 -28.25
N ALA A 48 -2.60 -5.33 -28.79
CA ALA A 48 -2.00 -6.61 -29.09
C ALA A 48 -0.96 -6.41 -30.20
N GLY A 49 0.31 -6.53 -29.82
CA GLY A 49 1.43 -6.82 -30.71
C GLY A 49 1.10 -7.97 -31.68
N PRO A 50 1.91 -8.13 -32.74
CA PRO A 50 1.46 -8.49 -34.09
C PRO A 50 0.63 -9.78 -34.10
N GLY A 51 -0.53 -9.71 -34.79
CA GLY A 51 -1.55 -10.76 -34.84
C GLY A 51 -1.11 -12.17 -35.30
N PRO A 52 -2.08 -13.07 -35.48
CA PRO A 52 -2.04 -14.48 -35.10
C PRO A 52 -1.02 -15.30 -35.90
N ASN A 53 0.24 -15.21 -35.52
CA ASN A 53 1.16 -16.33 -35.66
C ASN A 53 1.15 -17.03 -34.31
N GLN A 54 0.71 -18.28 -34.30
CA GLN A 54 0.69 -19.13 -33.11
C GLN A 54 2.01 -18.98 -32.37
N CYS A 55 1.95 -18.44 -31.17
CA CYS A 55 2.97 -18.73 -30.18
C CYS A 55 3.11 -20.27 -30.12
N VAL A 56 4.34 -20.77 -30.24
CA VAL A 56 4.65 -22.19 -30.13
C VAL A 56 5.50 -22.31 -28.87
N PRO A 57 5.00 -22.98 -27.81
CA PRO A 57 5.75 -23.06 -26.56
C PRO A 57 7.11 -23.71 -26.83
N THR A 58 8.17 -22.96 -26.60
CA THR A 58 9.55 -23.45 -26.64
C THR A 58 10.01 -23.94 -25.28
N GLU A 59 9.32 -23.51 -24.22
CA GLU A 59 9.54 -23.89 -22.83
C GLU A 59 8.24 -23.91 -22.01
N ASN A 60 8.37 -24.21 -20.72
CA ASN A 60 7.23 -24.27 -19.79
C ASN A 60 7.12 -23.03 -18.90
N ALA A 61 8.09 -22.12 -19.00
CA ALA A 61 8.20 -20.87 -18.25
C ALA A 61 9.22 -19.98 -18.98
N GLU A 62 9.00 -18.68 -19.02
CA GLU A 62 9.89 -17.74 -19.69
C GLU A 62 11.30 -17.75 -19.05
N SER A 63 12.31 -18.04 -19.85
CA SER A 63 13.71 -18.11 -19.38
C SER A 63 14.56 -16.94 -19.86
N ASN A 64 14.09 -16.18 -20.85
CA ASN A 64 14.79 -15.03 -21.40
C ASN A 64 13.97 -13.75 -21.28
N CYS A 65 13.99 -13.19 -20.07
CA CYS A 65 13.16 -12.06 -19.65
C CYS A 65 13.54 -10.69 -20.24
N GLY A 66 13.95 -10.61 -21.51
CA GLY A 66 14.29 -9.36 -22.18
C GLY A 66 14.40 -9.47 -23.70
N ASP A 67 13.79 -10.49 -24.32
CA ASP A 67 13.81 -10.68 -25.78
C ASP A 67 12.45 -10.44 -26.47
N HIS A 68 11.43 -10.05 -25.69
CA HIS A 68 10.06 -9.76 -26.11
C HIS A 68 9.38 -10.96 -26.78
N VAL A 69 9.75 -12.16 -26.37
CA VAL A 69 9.13 -13.40 -26.82
C VAL A 69 8.35 -14.00 -25.65
N ASP A 70 7.13 -14.43 -25.97
CA ASP A 70 6.31 -15.26 -25.10
C ASP A 70 6.72 -16.72 -25.38
N SER A 71 7.61 -17.29 -24.55
CA SER A 71 8.23 -18.59 -24.81
C SER A 71 7.42 -19.77 -24.30
N ASP A 72 6.45 -19.55 -23.42
CA ASP A 72 5.56 -20.58 -22.87
C ASP A 72 4.08 -20.45 -23.37
N CYS A 73 3.78 -19.35 -24.05
CA CYS A 73 2.52 -19.02 -24.72
C CYS A 73 1.34 -18.73 -23.80
N ASP A 74 1.60 -18.17 -22.63
CA ASP A 74 0.56 -17.80 -21.68
C ASP A 74 -0.07 -16.41 -21.96
N GLY A 75 0.54 -15.65 -22.88
CA GLY A 75 0.10 -14.34 -23.31
C GLY A 75 0.92 -13.17 -22.75
N TRP A 76 1.93 -13.44 -21.94
CA TRP A 76 2.87 -12.47 -21.38
C TRP A 76 4.29 -12.73 -21.89
N TYR A 77 5.17 -11.74 -21.79
CA TYR A 77 6.58 -11.86 -22.18
C TYR A 77 7.45 -10.94 -21.33
N ASP A 78 8.73 -11.27 -21.21
CA ASP A 78 9.71 -10.50 -20.44
C ASP A 78 9.21 -10.17 -19.01
N CYS A 79 9.45 -8.95 -18.53
CA CYS A 79 9.08 -8.54 -17.17
C CYS A 79 7.57 -8.43 -16.93
N ASP A 80 6.75 -8.50 -17.98
CA ASP A 80 5.30 -8.51 -17.87
C ASP A 80 4.79 -9.91 -17.45
N ASP A 81 5.63 -10.93 -17.64
CA ASP A 81 5.40 -12.33 -17.30
C ASP A 81 5.77 -12.62 -15.83
N VAL A 82 4.90 -13.37 -15.15
CA VAL A 82 5.10 -13.82 -13.77
C VAL A 82 6.30 -14.77 -13.61
N ASP A 83 6.63 -15.52 -14.66
CA ASP A 83 7.77 -16.44 -14.68
C ASP A 83 9.12 -15.70 -14.72
N CYS A 84 9.10 -14.42 -15.09
CA CYS A 84 10.25 -13.52 -15.07
C CYS A 84 10.42 -12.74 -13.76
N SER A 85 9.58 -13.02 -12.75
CA SER A 85 9.64 -12.39 -11.43
C SER A 85 11.06 -12.45 -10.83
N GLY A 86 11.67 -11.27 -10.60
CA GLY A 86 13.00 -11.13 -10.02
C GLY A 86 14.16 -11.62 -10.90
N VAL A 87 13.91 -11.86 -12.20
CA VAL A 87 14.96 -12.24 -13.17
C VAL A 87 15.57 -10.99 -13.78
N GLY A 88 16.89 -10.85 -13.66
CA GLY A 88 17.61 -9.71 -14.23
C GLY A 88 17.18 -8.39 -13.58
N ASP A 89 16.66 -7.47 -14.39
CA ASP A 89 16.14 -6.18 -13.94
C ASP A 89 14.60 -6.19 -13.74
N CYS A 90 13.94 -7.35 -13.93
CA CYS A 90 12.50 -7.45 -13.76
C CYS A 90 12.09 -7.34 -12.28
N PRO A 91 10.93 -6.70 -12.01
CA PRO A 91 10.40 -6.61 -10.66
C PRO A 91 10.06 -8.00 -10.10
N VAL A 92 9.97 -8.10 -8.78
CA VAL A 92 9.42 -9.29 -8.13
C VAL A 92 7.91 -9.16 -8.14
N CYS A 93 7.24 -9.97 -8.95
CA CYS A 93 5.77 -10.03 -8.99
C CYS A 93 5.19 -10.31 -7.59
N GLY A 94 4.04 -9.71 -7.28
CA GLY A 94 3.42 -9.83 -5.96
C GLY A 94 4.05 -8.94 -4.89
N GLU A 95 5.14 -8.22 -5.18
CA GLU A 95 5.79 -7.32 -4.24
C GLU A 95 5.77 -5.86 -4.74
N ALA A 96 5.58 -4.96 -3.79
CA ALA A 96 5.46 -3.53 -4.03
C ALA A 96 6.24 -2.77 -2.97
N SER A 97 7.17 -1.90 -3.34
CA SER A 97 8.01 -1.21 -2.37
C SER A 97 8.03 0.29 -2.59
N ASP A 98 7.93 1.05 -1.51
CA ASP A 98 8.31 2.46 -1.50
C ASP A 98 9.69 2.58 -0.86
N ILE A 99 10.68 2.94 -1.68
CA ILE A 99 12.06 3.10 -1.26
C ILE A 99 12.31 4.59 -1.04
N GLU A 100 12.53 4.99 0.21
CA GLU A 100 12.83 6.38 0.50
C GLU A 100 14.21 6.73 -0.09
N GLY A 101 14.27 7.80 -0.87
CA GLY A 101 15.52 8.26 -1.46
C GLY A 101 16.58 8.63 -0.42
N GLN A 102 16.17 8.92 0.82
CA GLN A 102 16.96 9.10 2.04
C GLN A 102 16.10 8.74 3.27
N PRO A 103 16.67 8.33 4.41
CA PRO A 103 15.89 8.04 5.61
C PRO A 103 15.02 9.23 6.05
N VAL A 104 13.76 8.96 6.38
CA VAL A 104 12.78 9.96 6.80
C VAL A 104 12.59 9.87 8.31
N ALA A 105 12.85 10.98 9.02
CA ALA A 105 12.63 11.07 10.45
C ALA A 105 11.14 10.93 10.77
N LEU A 106 10.80 10.13 11.77
CA LEU A 106 9.43 10.02 12.26
C LEU A 106 9.02 11.32 12.97
N PRO A 107 7.75 11.74 12.84
CA PRO A 107 7.26 12.86 13.62
C PRO A 107 7.24 12.49 15.11
N ASP A 108 8.06 13.16 15.91
CA ASP A 108 8.10 13.04 17.36
C ASP A 108 7.56 14.32 18.03
N ASP A 109 6.24 14.44 18.12
CA ASP A 109 5.59 15.54 18.87
C ASP A 109 4.80 15.05 20.09
N GLY A 110 4.86 13.74 20.38
CA GLY A 110 4.16 13.09 21.49
C GLY A 110 2.64 13.25 21.45
N SER A 111 2.07 13.69 20.32
CA SER A 111 0.65 14.01 20.23
C SER A 111 -0.23 12.81 19.88
N CYS A 112 0.34 11.75 19.31
CA CYS A 112 -0.40 10.65 18.68
C CYS A 112 -1.43 11.16 17.65
N THR A 113 -1.13 12.25 16.93
CA THR A 113 -1.94 12.77 15.83
C THR A 113 -1.17 13.11 14.55
N ASN A 114 0.15 13.07 14.56
CA ASN A 114 1.01 13.46 13.45
C ASN A 114 1.86 12.25 13.02
N ASN A 115 1.53 11.69 11.87
CA ASN A 115 2.14 10.46 11.38
C ASN A 115 2.99 10.70 10.13
N TYR A 116 4.08 9.95 10.02
CA TYR A 116 4.62 9.63 8.72
C TYR A 116 3.58 8.80 7.98
N THR A 117 3.33 9.16 6.73
CA THR A 117 2.40 8.45 5.84
C THR A 117 3.06 8.29 4.49
N SER A 118 3.12 7.05 3.99
CA SER A 118 3.48 6.73 2.61
C SER A 118 2.39 5.84 2.02
N THR A 119 2.13 5.99 0.71
CA THR A 119 1.11 5.24 -0.03
C THR A 119 1.72 4.67 -1.30
N ILE A 120 1.48 3.38 -1.51
CA ILE A 120 1.75 2.71 -2.76
C ILE A 120 0.40 2.47 -3.46
N ASP A 121 0.32 2.83 -4.74
CA ASP A 121 -0.84 2.52 -5.58
C ASP A 121 -0.61 1.17 -6.25
N ILE A 122 -1.25 0.14 -5.69
CA ILE A 122 -1.09 -1.25 -6.15
C ILE A 122 -1.89 -1.44 -7.44
N THR A 123 -1.25 -2.00 -8.47
CA THR A 123 -1.90 -2.47 -9.69
C THR A 123 -1.43 -3.90 -10.04
N GLY A 124 -1.98 -4.50 -11.09
CA GLY A 124 -1.54 -5.80 -11.59
C GLY A 124 -2.46 -6.96 -11.23
N PHE A 125 -3.56 -6.72 -10.49
CA PHE A 125 -4.60 -7.71 -10.23
C PHE A 125 -5.80 -7.54 -11.17
N GLN A 126 -6.74 -8.50 -11.13
CA GLN A 126 -7.97 -8.34 -11.92
C GLN A 126 -8.80 -7.16 -11.36
N PRO A 127 -9.42 -6.32 -12.22
CA PRO A 127 -10.22 -5.20 -11.77
C PRO A 127 -11.34 -5.62 -10.79
N GLY A 128 -11.32 -5.07 -9.58
CA GLY A 128 -12.27 -5.39 -8.51
C GLY A 128 -12.03 -6.73 -7.81
N GLN A 129 -10.88 -7.37 -8.05
CA GLN A 129 -10.45 -8.54 -7.30
C GLN A 129 -10.22 -8.13 -5.84
N THR A 130 -10.77 -8.93 -4.93
CA THR A 130 -10.68 -8.70 -3.50
C THR A 130 -9.99 -9.88 -2.83
N ILE A 131 -9.35 -9.63 -1.69
CA ILE A 131 -8.76 -10.66 -0.82
C ILE A 131 -9.88 -11.60 -0.36
N GLN A 132 -9.84 -12.87 -0.78
CA GLN A 132 -10.81 -13.91 -0.40
C GLN A 132 -10.37 -14.68 0.84
N ASP A 133 -9.07 -14.91 0.98
CA ASP A 133 -8.45 -15.57 2.14
C ASP A 133 -7.26 -14.74 2.63
N VAL A 134 -7.03 -14.73 3.95
CA VAL A 134 -5.91 -13.98 4.53
C VAL A 134 -4.55 -14.50 4.05
N SER A 135 -4.46 -15.75 3.60
CA SER A 135 -3.23 -16.30 3.02
C SER A 135 -2.80 -15.63 1.73
N GLU A 136 -3.70 -14.91 1.06
CA GLU A 136 -3.43 -14.14 -0.16
C GLU A 136 -2.61 -12.87 0.12
N PHE A 137 -2.62 -12.39 1.37
CA PHE A 137 -1.74 -11.34 1.85
C PHE A 137 -0.52 -11.99 2.51
N LEU A 138 0.67 -11.82 1.94
CA LEU A 138 1.88 -12.46 2.45
C LEU A 138 2.54 -11.64 3.56
N GLY A 139 2.40 -10.31 3.54
CA GLY A 139 2.86 -9.46 4.63
C GLY A 139 3.16 -8.04 4.22
N VAL A 140 3.55 -7.26 5.23
CA VAL A 140 4.14 -5.92 5.08
C VAL A 140 5.46 -5.90 5.84
N CYS A 141 6.52 -5.39 5.22
CA CYS A 141 7.84 -5.23 5.82
C CYS A 141 8.21 -3.75 5.87
N VAL A 142 8.80 -3.29 6.96
CA VAL A 142 9.29 -1.92 7.13
C VAL A 142 10.75 -2.00 7.55
N THR A 143 11.63 -1.29 6.85
CA THR A 143 13.01 -1.07 7.27
C THR A 143 13.06 0.23 8.05
N MET A 144 13.37 0.14 9.34
CA MET A 144 13.35 1.27 10.25
C MET A 144 14.32 1.10 11.43
N GLU A 145 14.57 2.21 12.11
CA GLU A 145 15.21 2.26 13.42
C GLU A 145 14.42 3.18 14.35
N HIS A 146 14.49 2.90 15.65
CA HIS A 146 13.86 3.71 16.69
C HIS A 146 14.53 3.44 18.04
N SER A 147 14.77 4.49 18.83
CA SER A 147 15.30 4.39 20.21
C SER A 147 14.28 3.83 21.19
N TRP A 148 12.98 3.81 20.84
CA TRP A 148 11.96 3.28 21.73
C TRP A 148 10.73 2.71 21.02
N LEU A 149 10.71 1.40 20.77
CA LEU A 149 9.59 0.69 20.11
C LEU A 149 8.22 0.96 20.77
N ARG A 150 8.19 1.18 22.09
CA ARG A 150 6.92 1.34 22.84
C ARG A 150 6.24 2.66 22.59
N ASP A 151 6.93 3.57 21.90
CA ASP A 151 6.38 4.86 21.53
C ASP A 151 5.70 4.78 20.17
N LEU A 152 5.82 3.66 19.47
CA LEU A 152 5.33 3.54 18.11
C LEU A 152 3.89 3.05 18.04
N GLN A 153 3.09 3.75 17.24
CA GLN A 153 1.88 3.25 16.59
C GLN A 153 2.20 3.02 15.12
N ILE A 154 2.02 1.79 14.63
CA ILE A 154 2.27 1.40 13.24
C ILE A 154 1.01 0.74 12.67
N GLU A 155 0.50 1.28 11.58
CA GLU A 155 -0.74 0.85 10.95
C GLU A 155 -0.57 0.66 9.45
N LEU A 156 -1.22 -0.38 8.91
CA LEU A 156 -1.47 -0.53 7.48
C LEU A 156 -2.93 -0.18 7.21
N VAL A 157 -3.16 0.70 6.23
CA VAL A 157 -4.48 1.09 5.76
C VAL A 157 -4.69 0.56 4.36
N ALA A 158 -5.72 -0.26 4.18
CA ALA A 158 -6.06 -0.89 2.92
C ALA A 158 -6.96 0.04 2.05
N PRO A 159 -7.13 -0.23 0.74
CA PRO A 159 -7.86 0.64 -0.20
C PRO A 159 -9.28 1.03 0.22
N ASN A 160 -10.01 0.13 0.89
CA ASN A 160 -11.36 0.41 1.39
C ASN A 160 -11.40 1.19 2.73
N GLY A 161 -10.24 1.59 3.25
CA GLY A 161 -10.08 2.28 4.53
C GLY A 161 -10.00 1.36 5.75
N THR A 162 -9.95 0.04 5.57
CA THR A 162 -9.68 -0.90 6.67
C THR A 162 -8.31 -0.63 7.25
N VAL A 163 -8.22 -0.59 8.59
CA VAL A 163 -6.97 -0.38 9.31
C VAL A 163 -6.57 -1.66 10.01
N ILE A 164 -5.33 -2.09 9.77
CA ILE A 164 -4.64 -3.16 10.48
C ILE A 164 -3.59 -2.53 11.38
N VAL A 165 -3.75 -2.68 12.69
CA VAL A 165 -2.73 -2.30 13.68
C VAL A 165 -1.65 -3.38 13.70
N LEU A 166 -0.45 -2.98 13.27
CA LEU A 166 0.74 -3.83 13.19
C LEU A 166 1.48 -3.83 14.54
N GLN A 167 1.72 -2.65 15.08
CA GLN A 167 2.32 -2.38 16.39
C GLN A 167 1.52 -1.28 17.08
N GLU A 168 1.20 -1.47 18.36
CA GLU A 168 0.29 -0.59 19.11
C GLU A 168 1.03 0.21 20.19
N PHE A 169 0.76 1.52 20.25
CA PHE A 169 1.17 2.36 21.37
C PHE A 169 0.29 2.09 22.59
N LEU A 170 0.87 1.47 23.63
CA LEU A 170 0.16 1.11 24.87
C LEU A 170 0.25 2.17 25.98
N GLY A 171 0.75 3.36 25.65
CA GLY A 171 1.05 4.42 26.59
C GLY A 171 2.49 4.36 27.13
N THR A 172 2.82 5.35 27.96
CA THR A 172 4.18 5.67 28.41
C THR A 172 4.68 4.76 29.54
N THR A 173 4.72 3.45 29.26
CA THR A 173 5.08 2.41 30.23
C THR A 173 6.01 1.37 29.62
N GLY A 174 6.71 0.62 30.48
CA GLY A 174 7.68 -0.40 30.06
C GLY A 174 9.12 0.12 30.06
N SER A 175 10.04 -0.72 29.61
CA SER A 175 11.45 -0.37 29.42
C SER A 175 11.75 -0.11 27.95
N GLU A 176 12.86 0.60 27.72
CA GLU A 176 13.51 0.81 26.42
C GLU A 176 13.58 -0.47 25.62
N VAL A 177 13.27 -0.34 24.32
CA VAL A 177 13.48 -1.39 23.33
C VAL A 177 13.87 -0.74 22.01
N PHE A 178 15.07 -1.03 21.52
CA PHE A 178 15.56 -0.54 20.24
C PHE A 178 15.01 -1.33 19.06
N MET A 179 14.71 -0.62 17.99
CA MET A 179 14.56 -1.16 16.63
C MET A 179 15.78 -0.75 15.82
N GLY A 180 16.37 -1.69 15.07
CA GLY A 180 17.61 -1.45 14.34
C GLY A 180 18.78 -1.09 15.26
N GLN A 181 19.56 -0.09 14.85
CA GLN A 181 20.62 0.53 15.65
C GLN A 181 20.41 2.06 15.64
N PRO A 182 19.54 2.58 16.54
CA PRO A 182 19.22 4.00 16.61
C PRO A 182 20.44 4.82 17.08
N ASN A 183 20.42 6.11 16.79
CA ASN A 183 21.46 7.03 17.24
C ASN A 183 21.11 7.69 18.59
N GLU A 184 21.46 7.04 19.68
CA GLU A 184 21.22 7.51 21.07
C GLU A 184 21.97 8.81 21.47
N SER A 185 22.66 9.48 20.56
CA SER A 185 23.39 10.73 20.85
C SER A 185 22.65 11.99 20.44
N ASP A 186 21.44 11.87 19.89
CA ASP A 186 20.64 12.98 19.33
C ASP A 186 19.24 13.16 19.93
N GLU A 187 18.88 12.41 20.98
CA GLU A 187 17.61 12.51 21.70
C GLU A 187 17.20 13.96 22.04
N GLY A 188 15.94 14.30 21.77
CA GLY A 188 15.39 15.64 21.96
C GLY A 188 16.04 16.76 21.11
N GLY A 189 16.91 16.38 20.17
CA GLY A 189 17.64 17.26 19.25
C GLY A 189 17.11 17.21 17.82
N ALA A 190 17.98 17.57 16.86
CA ALA A 190 17.70 17.30 15.46
C ALA A 190 18.14 15.86 15.16
N PRO A 191 17.22 14.96 14.77
CA PRO A 191 17.51 13.54 14.66
C PRO A 191 18.50 13.28 13.52
N VAL A 192 19.40 12.31 13.71
CA VAL A 192 20.40 11.86 12.74
C VAL A 192 20.23 10.36 12.53
N PRO A 193 20.05 9.88 11.30
CA PRO A 193 19.68 8.49 11.06
C PRO A 193 20.76 7.51 11.56
N GLY A 194 20.30 6.48 12.27
CA GLY A 194 21.05 5.30 12.64
C GLY A 194 21.11 4.25 11.52
N VAL A 195 21.16 2.97 11.89
CA VAL A 195 21.12 1.85 10.96
C VAL A 195 19.77 1.14 11.08
N GLY A 196 18.95 1.24 10.03
CA GLY A 196 17.68 0.54 9.94
C GLY A 196 17.83 -0.98 9.92
N ALA A 197 16.82 -1.68 10.42
CA ALA A 197 16.64 -3.10 10.23
C ALA A 197 15.21 -3.41 9.78
N THR A 198 15.03 -4.55 9.10
CA THR A 198 13.75 -4.92 8.51
C THR A 198 12.89 -5.73 9.48
N TYR A 199 11.68 -5.26 9.69
CA TYR A 199 10.66 -5.90 10.50
C TYR A 199 9.43 -6.19 9.64
N CYS A 200 8.97 -7.43 9.65
CA CYS A 200 7.83 -7.85 8.83
C CYS A 200 6.66 -8.27 9.71
N TRP A 201 5.45 -7.97 9.25
CA TRP A 201 4.21 -8.49 9.80
C TRP A 201 3.54 -9.39 8.77
N THR A 202 3.40 -10.67 9.11
CA THR A 202 2.89 -11.69 8.19
C THR A 202 1.79 -12.53 8.85
N PRO A 203 0.78 -13.04 8.11
CA PRO A 203 -0.24 -13.91 8.69
C PRO A 203 0.28 -15.23 9.26
N VAL A 204 1.48 -15.64 8.85
CA VAL A 204 2.11 -16.91 9.24
C VAL A 204 3.25 -16.73 10.27
N ALA A 205 3.48 -15.50 10.73
CA ALA A 205 4.53 -15.21 11.69
C ALA A 205 4.38 -16.05 12.98
N ILE A 206 5.48 -16.64 13.42
CA ILE A 206 5.54 -17.45 14.65
C ILE A 206 5.77 -16.57 15.88
N ASN A 207 6.53 -15.49 15.73
CA ASN A 207 6.73 -14.55 16.84
C ASN A 207 5.41 -13.83 17.13
N PRO A 208 5.02 -13.69 18.40
CA PRO A 208 3.83 -12.92 18.78
C PRO A 208 4.02 -11.43 18.44
N PRO A 209 3.02 -10.56 18.68
CA PRO A 209 3.21 -9.12 18.53
C PRO A 209 4.47 -8.61 19.25
N MET A 210 5.13 -7.60 18.69
CA MET A 210 6.49 -7.21 19.10
C MET A 210 6.60 -6.91 20.59
N LEU A 211 5.65 -6.19 21.17
CA LEU A 211 5.66 -5.90 22.62
C LEU A 211 5.47 -7.15 23.48
N ASP A 212 4.66 -8.11 23.04
CA ASP A 212 4.48 -9.40 23.73
C ASP A 212 5.77 -10.21 23.66
N TYR A 213 6.44 -10.23 22.51
CA TYR A 213 7.76 -10.85 22.35
C TYR A 213 8.77 -10.22 23.31
N CYS A 214 8.86 -8.89 23.36
CA CYS A 214 9.80 -8.19 24.23
C CYS A 214 9.52 -8.45 25.71
N ASN A 215 8.25 -8.42 26.13
CA ASN A 215 7.85 -8.67 27.51
C ASN A 215 8.16 -10.11 27.95
N ALA A 216 7.94 -11.09 27.07
CA ALA A 216 8.19 -12.50 27.37
C ALA A 216 9.68 -12.83 27.50
N ASN A 217 10.54 -12.10 26.77
CA ASN A 217 11.97 -12.40 26.66
C ASN A 217 12.88 -11.41 27.41
N GLY A 218 12.34 -10.29 27.92
CA GLY A 218 13.16 -9.24 28.52
C GLY A 218 14.10 -8.58 27.52
N THR A 219 13.62 -8.40 26.28
CA THR A 219 14.40 -7.90 25.15
C THR A 219 14.73 -6.42 25.31
N HIS A 220 15.97 -6.06 24.99
CA HIS A 220 16.42 -4.67 24.84
C HIS A 220 16.51 -4.28 23.36
N ASP A 221 17.05 -5.15 22.51
CA ASP A 221 17.14 -4.91 21.06
C ASP A 221 16.18 -5.87 20.35
N LEU A 222 15.12 -5.35 19.72
CA LEU A 222 14.16 -6.18 19.01
C LEU A 222 14.85 -6.84 17.81
N PRO A 223 14.93 -8.19 17.74
CA PRO A 223 15.59 -8.85 16.63
C PRO A 223 14.79 -8.63 15.33
N PRO A 224 15.45 -8.34 14.19
CA PRO A 224 14.78 -8.28 12.90
C PRO A 224 14.11 -9.61 12.57
N GLY A 225 12.97 -9.56 11.87
CA GLY A 225 12.24 -10.76 11.45
C GLY A 225 10.73 -10.56 11.42
N ASP A 226 10.02 -11.69 11.39
CA ASP A 226 8.57 -11.73 11.19
C ASP A 226 7.83 -11.76 12.54
N TYR A 227 6.82 -10.91 12.68
CA TYR A 227 5.98 -10.76 13.86
C TYR A 227 4.50 -10.81 13.48
N GLN A 228 3.65 -11.22 14.42
CA GLN A 228 2.21 -11.10 14.25
C GLN A 228 1.77 -9.64 14.39
N ALA A 229 0.83 -9.19 13.56
CA ALA A 229 0.16 -7.91 13.76
C ALA A 229 -0.72 -7.95 15.02
N VAL A 230 -0.76 -6.86 15.79
CA VAL A 230 -1.59 -6.76 17.01
C VAL A 230 -3.06 -7.09 16.73
N SER A 231 -3.59 -6.56 15.62
CA SER A 231 -4.99 -6.78 15.22
C SER A 231 -5.23 -8.07 14.41
N GLY A 232 -4.15 -8.73 13.95
CA GLY A 232 -4.22 -9.77 12.92
C GLY A 232 -4.69 -9.23 11.56
N PHE A 233 -4.81 -10.11 10.54
CA PHE A 233 -5.08 -9.69 9.16
C PHE A 233 -6.48 -10.04 8.61
N ASN A 234 -7.34 -10.67 9.42
CA ASN A 234 -8.70 -11.06 8.97
C ASN A 234 -9.56 -9.87 8.53
N GLY A 235 -9.25 -8.65 8.98
CA GLY A 235 -9.95 -7.44 8.55
C GLY A 235 -9.76 -7.14 7.06
N LEU A 236 -8.69 -7.65 6.43
CA LEU A 236 -8.40 -7.40 5.02
C LEU A 236 -9.31 -8.16 4.06
N VAL A 237 -9.93 -9.26 4.49
CA VAL A 237 -10.82 -10.07 3.64
C VAL A 237 -11.97 -9.21 3.11
N GLY A 238 -12.12 -9.19 1.78
CA GLY A 238 -13.08 -8.36 1.05
C GLY A 238 -12.57 -6.98 0.66
N THR A 239 -11.32 -6.64 0.96
CA THR A 239 -10.67 -5.43 0.43
C THR A 239 -10.13 -5.70 -0.96
N GLU A 240 -10.21 -4.71 -1.85
CA GLU A 240 -9.60 -4.79 -3.19
C GLU A 240 -8.09 -4.94 -3.07
N LEU A 241 -7.51 -5.75 -3.95
CA LEU A 241 -6.05 -5.90 -4.05
C LEU A 241 -5.45 -4.62 -4.65
N ASP A 242 -5.97 -4.21 -5.81
CA ASP A 242 -5.62 -2.95 -6.46
C ASP A 242 -6.06 -1.73 -5.63
N GLY A 243 -5.29 -0.65 -5.76
CA GLY A 243 -5.56 0.67 -5.19
C GLY A 243 -4.57 1.08 -4.12
N ASN A 244 -4.92 2.16 -3.41
CA ASN A 244 -4.02 2.78 -2.44
C ASN A 244 -3.89 1.95 -1.15
N TRP A 245 -2.70 1.41 -0.93
CA TRP A 245 -2.29 0.90 0.37
C TRP A 245 -1.35 1.88 1.04
N THR A 246 -1.63 2.18 2.30
CA THR A 246 -0.95 3.25 3.03
C THR A 246 -0.36 2.73 4.33
N ILE A 247 0.94 2.93 4.54
CA ILE A 247 1.56 2.76 5.86
C ILE A 247 1.44 4.07 6.65
N ARG A 248 1.14 3.96 7.95
CA ARG A 248 1.20 5.07 8.90
C ARG A 248 2.08 4.69 10.07
N VAL A 249 3.03 5.55 10.38
CA VAL A 249 3.93 5.37 11.51
C VAL A 249 3.98 6.65 12.32
N GLU A 250 3.85 6.50 13.62
CA GLU A 250 3.79 7.59 14.55
C GLU A 250 4.60 7.29 15.80
N ASP A 251 5.42 8.27 16.20
CA ASP A 251 6.02 8.33 17.53
C ASP A 251 5.11 9.12 18.47
N CYS A 252 4.53 8.38 19.40
CA CYS A 252 3.52 8.83 20.34
C CYS A 252 4.12 9.38 21.65
N TRP A 253 5.44 9.36 21.83
CA TRP A 253 6.05 9.89 23.06
C TRP A 253 7.39 10.60 22.81
N SER A 254 7.36 11.92 23.05
CA SER A 254 8.52 12.81 22.94
C SER A 254 9.81 12.32 23.59
N ILE A 255 10.92 12.70 22.94
CA ILE A 255 12.35 12.65 23.32
C ILE A 255 13.09 11.61 22.49
N ASP A 256 12.50 10.42 22.41
CA ASP A 256 12.95 9.33 21.58
C ASP A 256 12.67 9.64 20.10
N ASN A 257 13.43 9.03 19.21
CA ASN A 257 13.24 9.27 17.78
C ASN A 257 13.67 8.07 16.94
N GLY A 258 13.38 8.16 15.65
CA GLY A 258 13.89 7.21 14.67
C GLY A 258 13.49 7.55 13.25
N PHE A 259 13.77 6.61 12.35
CA PHE A 259 13.69 6.82 10.91
C PHE A 259 13.10 5.62 10.19
N ILE A 260 12.35 5.90 9.12
CA ILE A 260 11.95 4.92 8.10
C ILE A 260 12.86 5.06 6.88
N PHE A 261 13.24 3.91 6.31
CA PHE A 261 14.12 3.80 5.15
C PHE A 261 13.35 3.31 3.92
N ASP A 262 12.48 2.32 4.12
CA ASP A 262 11.65 1.73 3.07
C ASP A 262 10.55 0.87 3.69
N TRP A 263 9.55 0.54 2.88
CA TRP A 263 8.59 -0.50 3.21
C TRP A 263 8.10 -1.23 1.97
N THR A 264 7.68 -2.48 2.17
CA THR A 264 7.27 -3.41 1.10
C THR A 264 5.97 -4.11 1.48
N LEU A 265 5.03 -4.20 0.54
CA LEU A 265 3.85 -5.05 0.57
C LEU A 265 4.06 -6.30 -0.26
N LYS A 266 3.48 -7.42 0.20
CA LYS A 266 3.60 -8.73 -0.45
C LYS A 266 2.25 -9.43 -0.53
N PHE A 267 1.91 -9.91 -1.72
CA PHE A 267 0.71 -10.68 -2.03
C PHE A 267 1.07 -12.01 -2.69
N ASP A 268 0.15 -12.97 -2.65
CA ASP A 268 0.33 -14.25 -3.35
C ASP A 268 0.44 -14.01 -4.86
N THR A 269 1.56 -14.44 -5.44
CA THR A 269 1.88 -14.21 -6.86
C THR A 269 0.91 -14.91 -7.80
N SER A 270 0.22 -15.97 -7.35
CA SER A 270 -0.79 -16.66 -8.15
C SER A 270 -2.04 -15.82 -8.45
N LEU A 271 -2.17 -14.66 -7.79
CA LEU A 271 -3.25 -13.70 -8.01
C LEU A 271 -2.89 -12.62 -9.02
N VAL A 272 -1.60 -12.43 -9.30
CA VAL A 272 -1.09 -11.38 -10.18
C VAL A 272 -1.43 -11.75 -11.61
N THR A 273 -1.93 -10.78 -12.36
CA THR A 273 -2.30 -10.95 -13.77
C THR A 273 -1.47 -10.08 -14.71
N ASP A 274 -0.68 -9.16 -14.19
CA ASP A 274 0.22 -8.31 -14.97
C ASP A 274 1.39 -7.85 -14.06
N CYS A 275 2.63 -8.15 -14.45
CA CYS A 275 3.86 -7.73 -13.74
C CYS A 275 4.56 -6.50 -14.37
N SER A 276 4.01 -5.95 -15.46
CA SER A 276 4.63 -4.91 -16.31
C SER A 276 4.74 -3.54 -15.66
N HIS A 277 3.82 -3.27 -14.76
CA HIS A 277 3.78 -2.09 -13.93
C HIS A 277 4.00 -2.56 -12.53
N PRO A 278 4.59 -1.71 -11.70
CA PRO A 278 4.91 -2.24 -10.42
C PRO A 278 3.58 -2.56 -9.74
N ILE A 279 3.63 -3.57 -8.88
CA ILE A 279 2.66 -3.57 -7.81
C ILE A 279 2.99 -2.36 -6.88
N GLY A 280 4.07 -1.59 -7.10
CA GLY A 280 4.33 -0.23 -6.57
C GLY A 280 5.34 0.66 -7.31
#